data_AF-A0A0N0D5H3-F1
#
_entry.id   AF-A0A0N0D5H3-F1
#
_cell.length_a   1.000
_cell.length_b   1.000
_cell.length_c   1.000
_cell.angle_alpha   90.00
_cell.angle_beta   90.00
_cell.angle_gamma   90.00
#
_symmetry.space_group_name_H-M   'P 1'
#
loop_
_entity.id
_entity.type
_entity.pdbx_description
1 polymer ?
#
loop_
_entity_poly.entity_id
_entity_poly.type
_entity_poly.pdbx_seq_one_letter_code
_entity_poly.pdbx_strand_id
1 'polypeptide(L)'
;MNSEAHYCLSPFNRLKLEEIMELIQQEKYFILHAPRQTGKTSCLLAIMNHINAQNKYKCLYINVESAQAAREDVLEGIKAILREMEDREEDQLNESTIGEIWFKLLEKKGCNQAFKSVLRKWCIKRQHKGQDIFVWGM
;
A
#
# COMPACT_ATOMS: atom_id res chain seq x y z
N MET A 1 20.45 -30.11 17.32
CA MET A 1 21.32 -29.06 16.75
C MET A 1 20.78 -27.71 17.20
N ASN A 2 21.63 -26.91 17.81
CA ASN A 2 21.30 -25.75 18.66
C ASN A 2 20.94 -24.51 17.81
N SER A 3 19.79 -23.89 18.07
CA SER A 3 19.20 -22.76 17.30
C SER A 3 19.69 -21.38 17.77
N GLU A 4 20.96 -21.24 18.16
CA GLU A 4 21.47 -19.99 18.77
C GLU A 4 22.60 -19.30 17.98
N ALA A 5 22.80 -19.67 16.70
CA ALA A 5 23.90 -19.13 15.88
C ALA A 5 23.46 -18.50 14.55
N HIS A 6 22.24 -17.96 14.48
CA HIS A 6 21.83 -17.14 13.33
C HIS A 6 21.79 -15.67 13.74
N TYR A 7 22.76 -14.91 13.23
CA TYR A 7 22.79 -13.44 13.25
C TYR A 7 21.51 -12.87 12.63
N CYS A 8 20.43 -12.81 13.41
CA CYS A 8 19.25 -12.04 13.08
C CYS A 8 19.57 -10.60 13.46
N LEU A 9 20.38 -9.92 12.62
CA LEU A 9 20.42 -8.47 12.65
C LEU A 9 18.97 -8.01 12.47
N SER A 10 18.43 -7.37 13.50
CA SER A 10 17.10 -6.77 13.48
C SER A 10 16.86 -6.12 12.11
N PRO A 11 15.79 -6.48 11.38
CA PRO A 11 15.44 -5.85 10.11
C PRO A 11 15.43 -4.32 10.20
N PHE A 12 15.13 -3.80 11.40
CA PHE A 12 15.07 -2.39 11.73
C PHE A 12 16.43 -1.67 11.71
N ASN A 13 17.57 -2.36 11.85
CA ASN A 13 18.89 -1.70 11.75
C ASN A 13 19.40 -1.63 10.30
N ARG A 14 18.92 -2.51 9.41
CA ARG A 14 19.23 -2.44 7.96
C ARG A 14 18.29 -1.50 7.21
N LEU A 15 17.07 -1.37 7.70
CA LEU A 15 16.08 -0.44 7.18
C LEU A 15 16.23 0.87 7.92
N LYS A 16 16.47 1.96 7.21
CA LYS A 16 16.45 3.30 7.78
C LYS A 16 15.01 3.72 8.11
N LEU A 17 14.38 3.03 9.07
CA LEU A 17 12.97 3.20 9.41
C LEU A 17 12.69 4.65 9.81
N GLU A 18 13.58 5.25 10.60
CA GLU A 18 13.48 6.66 10.99
C GLU A 18 13.45 7.58 9.76
N GLU A 19 14.36 7.40 8.80
CA GLU A 19 14.38 8.16 7.54
C GLU A 19 13.08 7.96 6.73
N ILE A 20 12.56 6.73 6.69
CA ILE A 20 11.28 6.43 6.02
C ILE A 20 10.13 7.14 6.72
N MET A 21 10.07 7.12 8.05
CA MET A 21 9.01 7.80 8.82
C MET A 21 9.08 9.32 8.65
N GLU A 22 10.29 9.90 8.59
CA GLU A 22 10.49 11.31 8.26
C GLU A 22 9.96 11.66 6.86
N LEU A 23 10.27 10.83 5.86
CA LEU A 23 9.76 11.00 4.50
C LEU A 23 8.23 10.91 4.43
N ILE A 24 7.63 9.95 5.14
CA ILE A 24 6.18 9.82 5.26
C ILE A 24 5.56 11.05 5.92
N GLN A 25 6.16 11.55 7.00
CA GLN A 25 5.70 12.76 7.69
C GLN A 25 5.77 14.00 6.80
N GLN A 26 6.73 14.06 5.87
CA GLN A 26 6.88 15.13 4.88
C GLN A 26 6.04 14.90 3.61
N GLU A 27 5.19 13.87 3.57
CA GLU A 27 4.34 13.52 2.42
C GLU A 27 5.14 13.29 1.12
N LYS A 28 6.36 12.76 1.24
CA LYS A 28 7.27 12.52 0.12
C LYS A 28 7.13 11.10 -0.42
N TYR A 29 7.19 10.98 -1.75
CA TYR A 29 7.38 9.69 -2.41
C TYR A 29 8.87 9.31 -2.40
N PHE A 30 9.16 8.03 -2.17
CA PHE A 30 10.53 7.51 -2.14
C PHE A 30 10.63 6.13 -2.79
N ILE A 31 11.83 5.79 -3.27
CA ILE A 31 12.15 4.49 -3.85
C ILE A 31 13.07 3.75 -2.89
N LEU A 32 12.67 2.54 -2.49
CA LEU A 32 13.51 1.70 -1.66
C LEU A 32 14.53 0.94 -2.53
N HIS A 33 15.76 1.44 -2.59
CA HIS A 33 16.88 0.70 -3.16
C HIS A 33 17.38 -0.34 -2.15
N ALA A 34 17.35 -1.60 -2.54
CA ALA A 34 17.94 -2.69 -1.77
C ALA A 34 18.64 -3.69 -2.71
N PRO A 35 19.68 -4.41 -2.28
CA PRO A 35 20.36 -5.40 -3.11
C PRO A 35 19.42 -6.55 -3.50
N ARG A 36 19.70 -7.26 -4.61
CA ARG A 36 18.90 -8.45 -5.01
C ARG A 36 18.95 -9.51 -3.89
N GLN A 37 17.83 -10.18 -3.66
CA GLN A 37 17.64 -11.26 -2.65
C GLN A 37 17.73 -10.87 -1.16
N THR A 38 17.60 -9.58 -0.79
CA THR A 38 17.74 -9.13 0.60
C THR A 38 16.44 -9.00 1.41
N GLY A 39 15.37 -9.70 1.02
CA GLY A 39 14.12 -9.69 1.81
C GLY A 39 13.33 -8.37 1.74
N LYS A 40 13.40 -7.64 0.61
CA LYS A 40 12.71 -6.35 0.43
C LYS A 40 11.21 -6.41 0.72
N THR A 41 10.53 -7.45 0.25
CA THR A 41 9.09 -7.63 0.51
C THR A 41 8.83 -7.81 1.99
N SER A 42 9.60 -8.66 2.68
CA SER A 42 9.52 -8.84 4.13
C SER A 42 9.79 -7.53 4.89
N CYS A 43 10.73 -6.72 4.40
CA CYS A 43 11.02 -5.40 4.96
C CYS A 43 9.85 -4.42 4.79
N LEU A 44 9.26 -4.33 3.59
CA LEU A 44 8.11 -3.47 3.32
C LEU A 44 6.89 -3.88 4.16
N LEU A 45 6.64 -5.18 4.32
CA LEU A 45 5.58 -5.70 5.18
C LEU A 45 5.84 -5.35 6.65
N ALA A 46 7.08 -5.45 7.13
CA ALA A 46 7.44 -5.03 8.48
C ALA A 46 7.22 -3.52 8.70
N ILE A 47 7.58 -2.69 7.72
CA ILE A 47 7.34 -1.25 7.74
C ILE A 47 5.83 -0.95 7.77
N MET A 48 5.05 -1.59 6.90
CA MET A 48 3.59 -1.45 6.87
C MET A 48 2.97 -1.81 8.23
N ASN A 49 3.34 -2.96 8.81
CA ASN A 49 2.86 -3.38 10.12
C ASN A 49 3.23 -2.36 11.22
N HIS A 50 4.45 -1.84 11.18
CA HIS A 50 4.90 -0.80 12.12
C HIS A 50 4.09 0.49 11.98
N ILE A 51 3.85 0.96 10.74
CA ILE A 51 3.05 2.15 10.47
C ILE A 51 1.60 1.97 10.96
N ASN A 52 0.99 0.82 10.64
CA ASN A 52 -0.39 0.53 11.04
C ASN A 52 -0.53 0.41 12.56
N ALA A 53 0.46 -0.15 13.26
CA ALA A 53 0.45 -0.27 14.72
C ALA A 53 0.43 1.09 15.45
N GLN A 54 0.97 2.15 14.84
CA GLN A 54 0.94 3.50 15.41
C GLN A 54 -0.44 4.16 15.34
N ASN A 55 -1.40 3.60 14.58
CA ASN A 55 -2.75 4.13 14.36
C ASN A 55 -2.82 5.58 13.83
N LYS A 56 -1.67 6.16 13.43
CA LYS A 56 -1.59 7.51 12.85
C LYS A 56 -1.80 7.52 11.35
N TYR A 57 -1.33 6.48 10.67
CA TYR A 57 -1.46 6.30 9.23
C TYR A 57 -2.06 4.92 8.95
N LYS A 58 -2.70 4.79 7.79
CA LYS A 58 -3.04 3.49 7.21
C LYS A 58 -2.09 3.22 6.05
N CYS A 59 -1.41 2.09 6.10
CA CYS A 59 -0.50 1.62 5.07
C CYS A 59 -1.03 0.30 4.51
N LEU A 60 -1.06 0.22 3.18
CA LEU A 60 -1.48 -0.96 2.42
C LEU A 60 -0.32 -1.32 1.48
N TYR A 61 0.21 -2.52 1.62
CA TYR A 61 1.20 -3.04 0.68
C TYR A 61 0.50 -3.78 -0.45
N ILE A 62 0.80 -3.40 -1.70
CA ILE A 62 0.30 -4.06 -2.90
C ILE A 62 1.45 -4.48 -3.82
N ASN A 63 1.28 -5.60 -4.53
CA ASN A 63 2.15 -5.97 -5.64
C ASN A 63 1.45 -5.76 -6.99
N VAL A 64 1.98 -4.85 -7.81
CA VAL A 64 1.41 -4.52 -9.13
C VAL A 64 2.02 -5.34 -10.29
N GLU A 65 2.94 -6.27 -10.02
CA GLU A 65 3.59 -7.10 -11.05
C GLU A 65 2.59 -7.96 -11.83
N SER A 66 1.52 -8.44 -11.17
CA SER A 66 0.48 -9.24 -11.82
C SER A 66 -0.18 -8.51 -12.99
N ALA A 67 -0.29 -7.19 -12.93
CA ALA A 67 -0.85 -6.36 -14.00
C ALA A 67 0.00 -6.35 -15.28
N GLN A 68 1.28 -6.71 -15.20
CA GLN A 68 2.15 -6.80 -16.38
C GLN A 68 1.69 -7.86 -17.38
N ALA A 69 0.98 -8.90 -16.91
CA ALA A 69 0.42 -9.93 -17.78
C ALA A 69 -0.61 -9.40 -18.78
N ALA A 70 -1.25 -8.27 -18.47
CA ALA A 70 -2.24 -7.62 -19.34
C ALA A 70 -1.62 -6.96 -20.58
N ARG A 71 -0.30 -6.75 -20.61
CA ARG A 71 0.43 -6.11 -21.72
C ARG A 71 -0.18 -4.76 -22.12
N GLU A 72 -0.78 -4.66 -23.30
CA GLU A 72 -1.39 -3.43 -23.83
C GLU A 72 -2.87 -3.27 -23.42
N ASP A 73 -3.45 -4.26 -22.73
CA ASP A 73 -4.80 -4.17 -22.20
C ASP A 73 -4.82 -3.37 -20.88
N VAL A 74 -5.08 -2.07 -21.03
CA VAL A 74 -5.20 -1.13 -19.91
C VAL A 74 -6.34 -1.52 -18.97
N LEU A 75 -7.45 -2.05 -19.49
CA LEU A 75 -8.61 -2.41 -18.65
C LEU A 75 -8.29 -3.59 -17.76
N GLU A 76 -7.72 -4.66 -18.31
CA GLU A 76 -7.31 -5.84 -17.54
C GLU A 76 -6.17 -5.52 -16.56
N GLY A 77 -5.22 -4.65 -16.95
CA GLY A 77 -4.18 -4.17 -16.06
C GLY A 77 -4.75 -3.42 -14.85
N ILE A 78 -5.70 -2.52 -15.07
CA ILE A 78 -6.36 -1.78 -13.98
C ILE A 78 -7.21 -2.72 -13.11
N LYS A 79 -7.92 -3.69 -13.68
CA LYS A 79 -8.65 -4.71 -12.90
C LYS A 79 -7.72 -5.53 -12.02
N ALA A 80 -6.56 -5.94 -12.53
CA ALA A 80 -5.57 -6.70 -11.76
C ALA A 80 -5.06 -5.89 -10.55
N ILE A 81 -4.74 -4.61 -10.74
CA ILE A 81 -4.32 -3.72 -9.64
C ILE A 81 -5.44 -3.54 -8.61
N LEU A 82 -6.68 -3.30 -9.06
CA LEU A 82 -7.82 -3.08 -8.16
C LEU A 82 -8.19 -4.33 -7.35
N ARG A 83 -8.06 -5.53 -7.93
CA ARG A 83 -8.22 -6.80 -7.23
C ARG A 83 -7.13 -7.03 -6.20
N GLU A 84 -5.86 -6.81 -6.56
CA GLU A 84 -4.77 -6.90 -5.58
C GLU A 84 -5.00 -5.93 -4.42
N MET A 85 -5.47 -4.71 -4.70
CA MET A 85 -5.81 -3.76 -3.64
C MET A 85 -6.94 -4.24 -2.73
N GLU A 86 -7.98 -4.86 -3.29
CA GLU A 86 -9.09 -5.47 -2.55
C GLU A 86 -8.58 -6.59 -1.64
N ASP A 87 -7.92 -7.59 -2.23
CA ASP A 87 -7.40 -8.77 -1.52
C ASP A 87 -6.46 -8.35 -0.38
N ARG A 88 -5.57 -7.39 -0.63
CA ARG A 88 -4.63 -6.90 0.38
C ARG A 88 -5.30 -6.08 1.48
N GLU A 89 -6.36 -5.35 1.16
CA GLU A 89 -7.10 -4.62 2.20
C GLU A 89 -7.77 -5.60 3.15
N GLU A 90 -8.39 -6.64 2.62
CA GLU A 90 -9.02 -7.69 3.41
C GLU A 90 -7.97 -8.42 4.27
N ASP A 91 -6.89 -8.89 3.65
CA ASP A 91 -5.83 -9.66 4.32
C ASP A 91 -5.08 -8.84 5.40
N GLN A 92 -4.71 -7.60 5.10
CA GLN A 92 -3.79 -6.81 5.94
C GLN A 92 -4.52 -5.90 6.92
N LEU A 93 -5.74 -5.45 6.58
CA LEU A 93 -6.46 -4.41 7.30
C LEU A 93 -7.83 -4.89 7.79
N ASN A 94 -8.26 -6.11 7.43
CA ASN A 94 -9.57 -6.69 7.77
C ASN A 94 -10.73 -5.76 7.40
N GLU A 95 -10.66 -5.19 6.20
CA GLU A 95 -11.64 -4.24 5.68
C GLU A 95 -12.03 -4.57 4.24
N SER A 96 -13.25 -4.16 3.86
CA SER A 96 -13.87 -4.44 2.56
C SER A 96 -14.16 -3.17 1.74
N THR A 97 -13.54 -2.03 2.09
CA THR A 97 -13.91 -0.74 1.50
C THR A 97 -13.67 -0.70 0.00
N ILE A 98 -12.53 -1.23 -0.46
CA ILE A 98 -12.16 -1.26 -1.87
C ILE A 98 -13.09 -2.21 -2.61
N GLY A 99 -13.30 -3.43 -2.10
CA GLY A 99 -14.21 -4.43 -2.67
C GLY A 99 -15.64 -3.91 -2.88
N GLU A 100 -16.15 -3.10 -1.94
CA GLU A 100 -17.48 -2.50 -2.02
C GLU A 100 -17.65 -1.48 -3.16
N ILE A 101 -16.56 -0.83 -3.59
CA ILE A 101 -16.61 0.37 -4.43
C ILE A 101 -15.97 0.20 -5.81
N TRP A 102 -14.95 -0.65 -5.96
CA TRP A 102 -14.07 -0.54 -7.14
C TRP A 102 -14.75 -0.98 -8.43
N PHE A 103 -15.56 -2.04 -8.41
CA PHE A 103 -16.33 -2.47 -9.58
C PHE A 103 -17.28 -1.38 -10.07
N LYS A 104 -18.04 -0.77 -9.16
CA LYS A 104 -18.99 0.31 -9.46
C LYS A 104 -18.28 1.55 -10.02
N LEU A 105 -17.12 1.88 -9.47
CA LEU A 105 -16.32 3.01 -9.95
C LEU A 105 -15.68 2.72 -11.30
N LEU A 106 -15.25 1.48 -11.56
CA LEU A 106 -14.70 1.08 -12.85
C LEU A 106 -15.77 1.19 -13.95
N GLU A 107 -16.97 0.66 -13.70
CA GLU A 107 -18.10 0.76 -14.63
C GLU A 107 -18.51 2.22 -14.88
N LYS A 108 -18.57 3.03 -13.83
CA LYS A 108 -19.04 4.44 -13.93
C LYS A 108 -18.00 5.41 -14.49
N LYS A 109 -16.71 5.20 -14.23
CA LYS A 109 -15.63 6.17 -14.55
C LYS A 109 -14.68 5.69 -15.65
N GLY A 110 -14.71 4.41 -16.00
CA GLY A 110 -13.80 3.79 -16.96
C GLY A 110 -12.40 3.53 -16.39
N CYS A 111 -11.61 2.72 -17.10
CA CYS A 111 -10.29 2.24 -16.67
C CYS A 111 -9.30 3.38 -16.34
N ASN A 112 -9.33 4.48 -17.09
CA ASN A 112 -8.41 5.61 -16.92
C ASN A 112 -8.60 6.37 -15.60
N GLN A 113 -9.80 6.30 -14.98
CA GLN A 113 -10.14 7.08 -13.78
C GLN A 113 -10.54 6.21 -12.59
N ALA A 114 -10.77 4.91 -12.80
CA ALA A 114 -11.20 3.99 -11.76
C ALA A 114 -10.21 3.94 -10.59
N PHE A 115 -8.93 3.70 -10.88
CA PHE A 115 -7.86 3.60 -9.87
C PHE A 115 -7.78 4.86 -8.98
N LYS A 116 -7.71 6.04 -9.61
CA LYS A 116 -7.70 7.32 -8.89
C LYS A 116 -8.96 7.50 -8.03
N SER A 117 -10.13 7.11 -8.55
CA SER A 117 -11.40 7.24 -7.84
C SER A 117 -11.49 6.32 -6.62
N VAL A 118 -11.02 5.08 -6.77
CA VAL A 118 -10.94 4.08 -5.70
C VAL A 118 -10.00 4.57 -4.60
N LEU A 119 -8.76 4.95 -4.95
CA LEU A 119 -7.80 5.50 -4.00
C LEU A 119 -8.36 6.71 -3.24
N ARG A 120 -8.97 7.66 -3.94
CA ARG A 120 -9.58 8.84 -3.31
C ARG A 120 -10.66 8.45 -2.31
N LYS A 121 -11.55 7.53 -2.67
CA LYS A 121 -12.65 7.09 -1.79
C LYS A 121 -12.14 6.29 -0.59
N TRP A 122 -11.13 5.46 -0.81
CA TRP A 122 -10.44 4.71 0.24
C TRP A 122 -9.80 5.65 1.29
N CYS A 123 -9.14 6.72 0.85
CA CYS A 123 -8.60 7.74 1.75
C CYS A 123 -9.69 8.54 2.49
N ILE A 124 -10.78 8.93 1.82
CA ILE A 124 -11.84 9.78 2.42
C ILE A 124 -12.67 9.04 3.48
N LYS A 125 -13.01 7.75 3.29
CA LYS A 125 -13.86 6.99 4.24
C LYS A 125 -13.28 7.01 5.67
N ARG A 126 -12.01 7.40 5.85
CA ARG A 126 -11.33 7.49 7.15
C ARG A 126 -11.21 8.87 7.78
N GLN A 127 -11.40 9.95 7.03
CA GLN A 127 -11.38 11.30 7.63
C GLN A 127 -12.50 11.50 8.67
N HIS A 128 -13.46 10.57 8.76
CA HIS A 128 -14.52 10.54 9.76
C HIS A 128 -14.14 9.97 11.15
N LYS A 129 -12.89 9.56 11.41
CA LYS A 129 -12.44 9.18 12.76
C LYS A 129 -11.55 10.22 13.48
N GLY A 130 -11.55 11.45 13.00
CA GLY A 130 -10.99 12.61 13.70
C GLY A 130 -9.68 13.10 13.11
N GLN A 131 -9.78 14.00 12.12
CA GLN A 131 -8.99 15.23 11.97
C GLN A 131 -9.32 15.92 10.65
N ASP A 132 -9.22 17.25 10.68
CA ASP A 132 -9.85 18.22 9.79
C ASP A 132 -9.50 18.15 8.30
N ILE A 133 -10.45 18.67 7.51
CA ILE A 133 -10.47 18.78 6.06
C ILE A 133 -9.40 19.75 5.57
N PHE A 134 -8.49 19.28 4.71
CA PHE A 134 -7.84 20.13 3.70
C PHE A 134 -7.90 19.44 2.33
N VAL A 135 -8.88 19.84 1.52
CA VAL A 135 -8.90 19.54 0.08
C VAL A 135 -8.34 20.77 -0.62
N TRP A 136 -7.08 20.71 -1.07
CA TRP A 136 -6.60 21.66 -2.08
C TRP A 136 -6.96 21.12 -3.46
N GLY A 137 -7.84 21.86 -4.15
CA GLY A 137 -8.07 21.72 -5.57
C GLY A 137 -6.98 22.45 -6.36
N MET A 138 -6.54 21.82 -7.44
CA MET A 138 -6.22 22.48 -8.69
C MET A 138 -7.03 21.79 -9.78
#